data_AF-A0A316EHL6-F1
#
_entry.id   AF-A0A316EHL6-F1
#
_cell.length_a   1.000
_cell.length_b   1.000
_cell.length_c   1.000
_cell.angle_alpha   90.00
_cell.angle_beta   90.00
_cell.angle_gamma   90.00
#
_symmetry.space_group_name_H-M   'P 1'
#
loop_
_entity.id
_entity.type
_entity.pdbx_description
1 polymer ?
#
loop_
_entity_poly.entity_id
_entity_poly.type
_entity_poly.pdbx_seq_one_letter_code
_entity_poly.pdbx_strand_id
1 'polypeptide(L)'
;MGLLDRFAGSPRRRFAQLALRVARRTPGVERAVYQADEFAIAIHRTGADSPAHLYLANVYRETADASPAERRERLERLLRLMTPMPEDSWETVRPKLRPVLRPVTFGVAGPPGMRPPLSRPAMPFLRELVVIDAPDAMAYILPDRIEEWGVDVDEVFAVARGNLAAIARDSLDRQWRDGSAISMFDDGDGYFTSLLLSPGWLAEAGERMGGPVIAFVPDNNTLLVAPLPEDGIEHVYAIVEHSFGEAVRYLSPVGYVAGPQGRAVPYAPPPGHPHHAAARRAGAVLALTEYSNQTEWLSTQYAKAGVDTHIGHLIAVEQPGGGPAETIATWPAGVSALLPRADSIAFAHPDGGVDFRVPWHIAEEHTGLVPEPLLAPLRYRVDGWPDPAVLGELRRRRAD
;
A
#
# COMPACT_ATOMS: atom_id res chain seq x y z
N MET A 1 -17.53 15.55 25.99
CA MET A 1 -16.25 15.23 26.66
C MET A 1 -16.46 15.32 28.17
N GLY A 2 -16.43 14.19 28.88
CA GLY A 2 -16.76 14.14 30.31
C GLY A 2 -15.53 14.31 31.21
N LEU A 3 -15.72 14.90 32.39
CA LEU A 3 -14.68 15.13 33.42
C LEU A 3 -13.88 13.87 33.83
N LEU A 4 -14.38 12.66 33.54
CA LEU A 4 -13.71 11.38 33.81
C LEU A 4 -12.54 11.07 32.84
N ASP A 5 -12.48 11.72 31.67
CA ASP A 5 -11.36 11.55 30.72
C ASP A 5 -10.05 12.24 31.18
N ARG A 6 -10.11 13.09 32.21
CA ARG A 6 -8.92 13.79 32.74
C ARG A 6 -8.07 12.95 33.69
N PHE A 7 -8.61 11.88 34.29
CA PHE A 7 -7.88 11.03 35.25
C PHE A 7 -7.49 9.66 34.69
N ALA A 8 -8.22 9.14 33.71
CA ALA A 8 -7.86 7.94 32.97
C ALA A 8 -7.42 8.37 31.57
N GLY A 9 -6.11 8.55 31.35
CA GLY A 9 -5.56 9.07 30.08
C GLY A 9 -6.17 8.42 28.82
N SER A 10 -6.07 9.09 27.67
CA SER A 10 -6.79 8.74 26.43
C SER A 10 -6.83 7.23 26.12
N PRO A 11 -7.89 6.70 25.49
CA PRO A 11 -7.97 5.29 25.08
C PRO A 11 -6.68 4.78 24.40
N ARG A 12 -6.11 5.61 23.52
CA ARG A 12 -4.82 5.40 22.86
C ARG A 12 -3.66 5.24 23.85
N ARG A 13 -3.56 6.10 24.87
CA ARG A 13 -2.55 6.00 25.93
C ARG A 13 -2.72 4.75 26.80
N ARG A 14 -3.95 4.34 27.11
CA ARG A 14 -4.22 3.09 27.87
C ARG A 14 -3.78 1.87 27.08
N PHE A 15 -4.04 1.86 25.78
CA PHE A 15 -3.57 0.79 24.90
C PHE A 15 -2.05 0.73 24.83
N ALA A 16 -1.36 1.88 24.68
CA ALA A 16 0.10 1.94 24.73
C ALA A 16 0.68 1.43 26.05
N GLN A 17 0.04 1.74 27.19
CA GLN A 17 0.45 1.21 28.49
C GLN A 17 0.22 -0.30 28.63
N LEU A 18 -0.82 -0.85 27.99
CA LEU A 18 -1.00 -2.30 27.90
C LEU A 18 0.13 -2.92 27.08
N ALA A 19 0.38 -2.43 25.87
CA ALA A 19 1.47 -2.90 25.00
C ALA A 19 2.83 -2.85 25.69
N LEU A 20 3.15 -1.74 26.35
CA LEU A 20 4.38 -1.58 27.13
C LEU A 20 4.51 -2.62 28.26
N ARG A 21 3.42 -2.88 28.99
CA ARG A 21 3.41 -3.90 30.06
C ARG A 21 3.60 -5.30 29.52
N VAL A 22 2.99 -5.62 28.37
CA VAL A 22 3.16 -6.92 27.72
C VAL A 22 4.60 -7.07 27.25
N ALA A 23 5.15 -6.08 26.53
CA ALA A 23 6.52 -6.12 26.02
C ALA A 23 7.57 -6.32 27.13
N ARG A 24 7.43 -5.63 28.27
CA ARG A 24 8.34 -5.79 29.42
C ARG A 24 8.30 -7.17 30.08
N ARG A 25 7.22 -7.92 29.87
CA ARG A 25 7.05 -9.28 30.42
C ARG A 25 7.41 -10.36 29.40
N THR A 26 7.67 -9.99 28.15
CA THR A 26 8.07 -10.92 27.11
C THR A 26 9.51 -11.39 27.35
N PRO A 27 9.78 -12.71 27.35
CA PRO A 27 11.14 -13.24 27.47
C PRO A 27 12.09 -12.66 26.40
N GLY A 28 13.33 -12.39 26.81
CA GLY A 28 14.37 -11.83 25.95
C GLY A 28 14.26 -10.33 25.68
N VAL A 29 13.29 -9.62 26.27
CA VAL A 29 13.21 -8.15 26.25
C VAL A 29 13.89 -7.58 27.48
N GLU A 30 14.96 -6.82 27.29
CA GLU A 30 15.70 -6.15 28.38
C GLU A 30 15.06 -4.81 28.74
N ARG A 31 14.62 -4.07 27.72
CA ARG A 31 14.04 -2.75 27.89
C ARG A 31 12.97 -2.51 26.84
N ALA A 32 11.85 -1.93 27.28
CA ALA A 32 10.82 -1.44 26.39
C ALA A 32 10.45 0.00 26.74
N VAL A 33 10.35 0.86 25.71
CA VAL A 33 10.05 2.29 25.83
C VAL A 33 8.91 2.66 24.93
N TYR A 34 7.93 3.40 25.47
CA TYR A 34 6.85 3.97 24.67
C TYR A 34 7.32 5.27 24.00
N GLN A 35 7.19 5.34 22.67
CA GLN A 35 7.42 6.53 21.87
C GLN A 35 6.06 7.14 21.53
N ALA A 36 5.72 8.25 22.20
CA ALA A 36 4.41 8.88 22.05
C ALA A 36 4.17 9.44 20.65
N ASP A 37 5.20 10.07 20.08
CA ASP A 37 5.12 10.75 18.77
C ASP A 37 4.87 9.76 17.62
N GLU A 38 5.37 8.53 17.76
CA GLU A 38 5.22 7.46 16.76
C GLU A 38 4.09 6.49 17.09
N PHE A 39 3.48 6.62 18.26
CA PHE A 39 2.56 5.65 18.83
C PHE A 39 3.09 4.21 18.71
N ALA A 40 4.30 4.01 19.21
CA ALA A 40 5.06 2.76 19.09
C ALA A 40 5.72 2.35 20.41
N ILE A 41 6.08 1.07 20.51
CA ILE A 41 6.97 0.55 21.58
C ILE A 41 8.31 0.19 20.96
N ALA A 42 9.38 0.86 21.36
CA ALA A 42 10.76 0.44 21.09
C ALA A 42 11.13 -0.69 22.04
N ILE A 43 11.53 -1.83 21.50
CA ILE A 43 11.83 -3.07 22.21
C ILE A 43 13.31 -3.39 22.02
N HIS A 44 14.08 -3.33 23.11
CA HIS A 44 15.49 -3.69 23.16
C HIS A 44 15.61 -5.11 23.69
N ARG A 45 16.17 -5.99 22.88
CA ARG A 45 16.40 -7.39 23.21
C ARG A 45 17.88 -7.65 23.46
N THR A 46 18.17 -8.68 24.25
CA THR A 46 19.54 -9.11 24.53
C THR A 46 20.27 -9.45 23.23
N GLY A 47 21.46 -8.88 23.03
CA GLY A 47 22.30 -9.13 21.87
C GLY A 47 21.88 -8.43 20.57
N ALA A 48 20.89 -7.54 20.61
CA ALA A 48 20.50 -6.74 19.44
C ALA A 48 21.08 -5.32 19.51
N ASP A 49 21.73 -4.87 18.43
CA ASP A 49 22.35 -3.54 18.36
C ASP A 49 21.34 -2.39 18.27
N SER A 50 20.11 -2.68 17.82
CA SER A 50 19.05 -1.68 17.67
C SER A 50 17.68 -2.20 18.15
N PRO A 51 16.79 -1.31 18.62
CA PRO A 51 15.45 -1.72 19.04
C PRO A 51 14.55 -2.09 17.87
N ALA A 52 13.77 -3.15 18.04
CA ALA A 52 12.62 -3.43 17.19
C ALA A 52 11.44 -2.54 17.59
N HIS A 53 10.71 -1.99 16.61
CA HIS A 53 9.60 -1.08 16.88
C HIS A 53 8.25 -1.76 16.64
N LEU A 54 7.41 -1.81 17.67
CA LEU A 54 6.02 -2.27 17.57
C LEU A 54 5.09 -1.07 17.39
N TYR A 55 4.67 -0.80 16.15
CA TYR A 55 3.69 0.24 15.84
C TYR A 55 2.28 -0.18 16.25
N LEU A 56 1.63 0.66 17.05
CA LEU A 56 0.38 0.28 17.71
C LEU A 56 -0.88 0.68 16.91
N ALA A 57 -0.75 1.52 15.88
CA ALA A 57 -1.90 2.11 15.17
C ALA A 57 -2.85 1.05 14.59
N ASN A 58 -2.33 0.07 13.86
CA ASN A 58 -3.16 -0.97 13.23
C ASN A 58 -3.74 -1.92 14.27
N VAL A 59 -2.93 -2.37 15.24
CA VAL A 59 -3.39 -3.28 16.31
C VAL A 59 -4.47 -2.61 17.17
N TYR A 60 -4.33 -1.32 17.43
CA TYR A 60 -5.32 -0.54 18.17
C TYR A 60 -6.66 -0.48 17.44
N ARG A 61 -6.65 -0.27 16.11
CA ARG A 61 -7.86 -0.28 15.28
C ARG A 61 -8.47 -1.69 15.16
N GLU A 62 -7.65 -2.70 14.86
CA GLU A 62 -8.05 -4.12 14.77
C GLU A 62 -8.72 -4.63 16.05
N THR A 63 -8.34 -4.08 17.20
CA THR A 63 -8.84 -4.52 18.51
C THR A 63 -9.79 -3.50 19.15
N ALA A 64 -10.37 -2.58 18.35
CA ALA A 64 -11.28 -1.54 18.83
C ALA A 64 -12.46 -2.13 19.62
N ASP A 65 -13.05 -3.22 19.12
CA ASP A 65 -14.19 -3.90 19.73
C ASP A 65 -13.80 -5.14 20.57
N ALA A 66 -12.50 -5.45 20.64
CA ALA A 66 -12.01 -6.60 21.39
C ALA A 66 -11.98 -6.34 22.90
N SER A 67 -12.19 -7.41 23.67
CA SER A 67 -12.06 -7.42 25.12
C SER A 67 -10.61 -7.15 25.56
N PRO A 68 -10.38 -6.75 26.83
CA PRO A 68 -9.03 -6.57 27.36
C PRO A 68 -8.15 -7.83 27.32
N ALA A 69 -8.76 -9.02 27.35
CA ALA A 69 -8.04 -10.29 27.25
C ALA A 69 -7.55 -10.54 25.82
N GLU A 70 -8.43 -10.41 24.83
CA GLU A 70 -8.11 -10.56 23.40
C GLU A 70 -7.06 -9.53 22.95
N ARG A 71 -7.16 -8.28 23.42
CA ARG A 71 -6.13 -7.25 23.19
C ARG A 71 -4.76 -7.67 23.68
N ARG A 72 -4.71 -8.24 24.90
CA ARG A 72 -3.45 -8.71 25.48
C ARG A 72 -2.89 -9.88 24.67
N GLU A 73 -3.72 -10.87 24.35
CA GLU A 73 -3.32 -12.02 23.55
C GLU A 73 -2.80 -11.61 22.17
N ARG A 74 -3.47 -10.66 21.50
CA ARG A 74 -3.02 -10.12 20.21
C ARG A 74 -1.65 -9.45 20.34
N LEU A 75 -1.43 -8.65 21.38
CA LEU A 75 -0.13 -8.01 21.64
C LEU A 75 0.96 -9.04 21.97
N GLU A 76 0.65 -10.04 22.79
CA GLU A 76 1.57 -11.13 23.13
C GLU A 76 1.98 -11.92 21.89
N ARG A 77 1.02 -12.24 21.01
CA ARG A 77 1.30 -12.87 19.72
C ARG A 77 2.23 -12.01 18.88
N LEU A 78 1.92 -10.73 18.68
CA LEU A 78 2.75 -9.82 17.90
C LEU A 78 4.19 -9.72 18.43
N LEU A 79 4.35 -9.64 19.75
CA LEU A 79 5.66 -9.58 20.40
C LEU A 79 6.46 -10.88 20.23
N ARG A 80 5.78 -12.04 20.21
CA ARG A 80 6.42 -13.32 19.84
C ARG A 80 6.94 -13.28 18.40
N LEU A 81 6.17 -12.74 17.44
CA LEU A 81 6.59 -12.62 16.03
C LEU A 81 7.82 -11.72 15.85
N MET A 82 8.02 -10.76 16.75
CA MET A 82 9.17 -9.85 16.75
C MET A 82 10.40 -10.43 17.45
N THR A 83 10.37 -11.71 17.83
CA THR A 83 11.55 -12.40 18.36
C THR A 83 12.46 -12.78 17.19
N PRO A 84 13.76 -12.47 17.24
CA PRO A 84 14.69 -12.92 16.21
C PRO A 84 14.55 -14.43 16.03
N MET A 85 14.31 -14.86 14.78
CA MET A 85 14.29 -16.28 14.46
C MET A 85 15.71 -16.84 14.62
N PRO A 86 15.91 -17.94 15.36
CA PRO A 86 17.25 -18.48 15.60
C PRO A 86 17.84 -19.06 14.31
N GLU A 87 19.07 -18.63 13.98
CA GLU A 87 19.98 -19.17 12.95
C GLU A 87 19.32 -19.69 11.67
N ASP A 88 18.79 -18.76 10.91
CA ASP A 88 18.15 -18.96 9.61
C ASP A 88 19.19 -18.91 8.48
N SER A 89 19.89 -20.02 8.22
CA SER A 89 20.68 -20.15 6.99
C SER A 89 19.79 -20.05 5.74
N TRP A 90 20.34 -19.60 4.61
CA TRP A 90 19.61 -19.52 3.33
C TRP A 90 18.85 -20.81 3.02
N GLU A 91 19.51 -21.96 3.15
CA GLU A 91 18.93 -23.27 2.86
C GLU A 91 17.70 -23.59 3.74
N THR A 92 17.66 -23.07 4.96
CA THR A 92 16.55 -23.30 5.90
C THR A 92 15.36 -22.38 5.65
N VAL A 93 15.60 -21.15 5.18
CA VAL A 93 14.55 -20.17 4.91
C VAL A 93 13.98 -20.27 3.50
N ARG A 94 14.79 -20.67 2.52
CA ARG A 94 14.43 -20.77 1.10
C ARG A 94 13.07 -21.46 0.86
N PRO A 95 12.75 -22.64 1.44
CA PRO A 95 11.44 -23.28 1.23
C PRO A 95 10.27 -22.58 1.93
N LYS A 96 10.56 -21.71 2.91
CA LYS A 96 9.57 -20.95 3.70
C LYS A 96 9.27 -19.59 3.10
N LEU A 97 9.97 -19.18 2.05
CA LEU A 97 9.75 -17.87 1.47
C LEU A 97 8.38 -17.79 0.80
N ARG A 98 7.65 -16.71 1.06
CA ARG A 98 6.37 -16.39 0.42
C ARG A 98 6.38 -14.95 -0.06
N PRO A 99 5.94 -14.68 -1.30
CA PRO A 99 5.78 -13.32 -1.76
C PRO A 99 4.47 -12.78 -1.20
N VAL A 100 4.43 -11.50 -0.88
CA VAL A 100 3.22 -10.83 -0.40
C VAL A 100 3.03 -9.49 -1.08
N LEU A 101 1.78 -9.17 -1.41
CA LEU A 101 1.42 -7.84 -1.90
C LEU A 101 1.17 -6.88 -0.73
N ARG A 102 1.74 -5.68 -0.83
CA ARG A 102 1.48 -4.58 0.10
C ARG A 102 1.28 -3.25 -0.64
N PRO A 103 0.59 -2.28 -0.02
CA PRO A 103 0.54 -0.93 -0.54
C PRO A 103 1.93 -0.33 -0.77
N VAL A 104 2.07 0.53 -1.78
CA VAL A 104 3.34 1.18 -2.12
C VAL A 104 3.84 2.14 -1.04
N THR A 105 3.05 2.46 -0.02
CA THR A 105 3.51 3.22 1.17
C THR A 105 3.84 2.34 2.38
N PHE A 106 3.59 1.02 2.33
CA PHE A 106 3.87 0.08 3.41
C PHE A 106 5.35 0.03 3.84
N GLY A 107 5.62 0.34 5.11
CA GLY A 107 6.98 0.25 5.67
C GLY A 107 7.94 1.33 5.19
N VAL A 108 7.49 2.29 4.35
CA VAL A 108 8.28 3.48 3.96
C VAL A 108 8.04 4.64 4.92
N ALA A 109 6.85 4.73 5.50
CA ALA A 109 6.48 5.75 6.48
C ALA A 109 7.03 5.48 7.92
N GLY A 110 8.24 4.91 8.02
CA GLY A 110 8.91 4.62 9.29
C GLY A 110 9.61 5.85 9.89
N PRO A 111 10.06 5.76 11.15
CA PRO A 111 10.93 6.76 11.75
C PRO A 111 12.31 6.78 11.08
N PRO A 112 13.06 7.89 11.24
CA PRO A 112 14.42 7.99 10.74
C PRO A 112 15.29 6.80 11.18
N GLY A 113 15.94 6.14 10.22
CA GLY A 113 16.79 4.97 10.45
C GLY A 113 16.08 3.61 10.30
N MET A 114 14.75 3.57 10.13
CA MET A 114 14.05 2.34 9.78
C MET A 114 14.39 1.93 8.35
N ARG A 115 14.95 0.72 8.17
CA ARG A 115 15.13 0.13 6.85
C ARG A 115 13.80 -0.50 6.40
N PRO A 116 13.26 -0.12 5.23
CA PRO A 116 12.07 -0.78 4.70
C PRO A 116 12.39 -2.25 4.37
N PRO A 117 11.39 -3.15 4.44
CA PRO A 117 11.53 -4.50 3.94
C PRO A 117 12.00 -4.56 2.49
N LEU A 118 12.69 -5.64 2.14
CA LEU A 118 13.01 -5.97 0.77
C LEU A 118 11.72 -5.94 -0.07
N SER A 119 11.70 -5.10 -1.10
CA SER A 119 10.52 -4.91 -1.92
C SER A 119 10.88 -4.55 -3.35
N ARG A 120 9.98 -4.85 -4.28
CA ARG A 120 10.03 -4.38 -5.68
C ARG A 120 8.64 -3.98 -6.18
N PRO A 121 8.54 -3.11 -7.19
CA PRO A 121 7.24 -2.79 -7.80
C PRO A 121 6.53 -4.05 -8.32
N ALA A 122 5.23 -4.16 -8.06
CA ALA A 122 4.42 -5.27 -8.55
C ALA A 122 3.34 -4.80 -9.55
N MET A 123 2.54 -3.83 -9.11
CA MET A 123 1.44 -3.22 -9.87
C MET A 123 1.37 -1.74 -9.48
N PRO A 124 0.63 -0.88 -10.20
CA PRO A 124 0.46 0.51 -9.78
C PRO A 124 0.02 0.60 -8.33
N PHE A 125 0.75 1.37 -7.52
CA PHE A 125 0.51 1.56 -6.10
C PHE A 125 0.64 0.31 -5.21
N LEU A 126 1.16 -0.80 -5.74
CA LEU A 126 1.44 -2.02 -5.00
C LEU A 126 2.89 -2.48 -5.19
N ARG A 127 3.41 -3.15 -4.16
CA ARG A 127 4.73 -3.77 -4.18
C ARG A 127 4.68 -5.20 -3.71
N GLU A 128 5.59 -5.99 -4.27
CA GLU A 128 5.89 -7.33 -3.83
C GLU A 128 6.97 -7.24 -2.75
N LEU A 129 6.71 -7.86 -1.60
CA LEU A 129 7.67 -8.11 -0.54
C LEU A 129 7.87 -9.61 -0.41
N VAL A 130 8.90 -10.02 0.31
CA VAL A 130 9.10 -11.42 0.69
C VAL A 130 9.03 -11.56 2.21
N VAL A 131 8.31 -12.58 2.65
CA VAL A 131 8.24 -13.00 4.04
C VAL A 131 8.80 -14.41 4.20
N ILE A 132 9.33 -14.69 5.39
CA ILE A 132 9.56 -16.03 5.89
C ILE A 132 8.27 -16.47 6.57
N ASP A 133 7.70 -17.56 6.08
CA ASP A 133 6.51 -18.22 6.62
C ASP A 133 6.93 -19.18 7.74
N ALA A 134 6.63 -18.83 8.98
CA ALA A 134 6.88 -19.63 10.16
C ALA A 134 5.55 -20.07 10.79
N PRO A 135 5.51 -21.22 11.51
CA PRO A 135 4.25 -21.80 12.01
C PRO A 135 3.34 -20.86 12.80
N ASP A 136 3.93 -19.88 13.49
CA ASP A 136 3.19 -18.91 14.31
C ASP A 136 3.20 -17.49 13.72
N ALA A 137 3.95 -17.22 12.64
CA ALA A 137 4.35 -15.88 12.22
C ALA A 137 4.79 -15.73 10.76
N MET A 138 4.53 -14.56 10.18
CA MET A 138 5.26 -14.08 8.99
C MET A 138 6.31 -13.04 9.39
N ALA A 139 7.55 -13.22 8.95
CA ALA A 139 8.63 -12.26 9.15
C ALA A 139 9.07 -11.65 7.82
N TYR A 140 9.04 -10.33 7.68
CA TYR A 140 9.53 -9.68 6.46
C TYR A 140 11.05 -9.76 6.34
N ILE A 141 11.54 -10.01 5.13
CA ILE A 141 12.97 -9.98 4.85
C ILE A 141 13.43 -8.52 4.79
N LEU A 142 14.48 -8.21 5.55
CA LEU A 142 15.19 -6.93 5.48
C LEU A 142 16.40 -7.06 4.53
N PRO A 143 16.84 -5.98 3.86
CA PRO A 143 17.99 -6.02 2.96
C PRO A 143 19.26 -6.64 3.57
N ASP A 144 19.54 -6.36 4.85
CA ASP A 144 20.74 -6.84 5.54
C ASP A 144 20.82 -8.38 5.60
N ARG A 145 19.67 -9.08 5.62
CA ARG A 145 19.63 -10.55 5.56
C ARG A 145 20.15 -11.11 4.24
N ILE A 146 20.00 -10.36 3.16
CA ILE A 146 20.50 -10.75 1.83
C ILE A 146 22.03 -10.77 1.83
N GLU A 147 22.64 -9.76 2.45
CA GLU A 147 24.10 -9.68 2.61
C GLU A 147 24.63 -10.82 3.50
N GLU A 148 23.94 -11.14 4.59
CA GLU A 148 24.28 -12.25 5.48
C GLU A 148 24.21 -13.62 4.79
N TRP A 149 23.19 -13.85 3.96
CA TRP A 149 23.03 -15.09 3.21
C TRP A 149 23.97 -15.18 2.00
N GLY A 150 24.49 -14.05 1.51
CA GLY A 150 25.33 -14.01 0.32
C GLY A 150 24.57 -14.38 -0.96
N VAL A 151 23.28 -14.06 -1.04
CA VAL A 151 22.40 -14.41 -2.18
C VAL A 151 21.98 -13.17 -2.96
N ASP A 152 21.56 -13.37 -4.22
CA ASP A 152 21.07 -12.28 -5.04
C ASP A 152 19.60 -11.94 -4.72
N VAL A 153 19.23 -10.66 -4.82
CA VAL A 153 17.87 -10.19 -4.56
C VAL A 153 16.86 -10.84 -5.52
N ASP A 154 17.18 -10.97 -6.81
CA ASP A 154 16.28 -11.58 -7.78
C ASP A 154 16.09 -13.07 -7.50
N GLU A 155 17.12 -13.76 -6.98
CA GLU A 155 16.99 -15.15 -6.53
C GLU A 155 15.97 -15.28 -5.40
N VAL A 156 16.00 -14.38 -4.41
CA VAL A 156 15.04 -14.38 -3.29
C VAL A 156 13.60 -14.26 -3.77
N PHE A 157 13.33 -13.31 -4.67
CA PHE A 157 11.99 -13.17 -5.25
C PHE A 157 11.60 -14.35 -6.15
N ALA A 158 12.53 -14.89 -6.94
CA ALA A 158 12.27 -16.05 -7.80
C ALA A 158 11.90 -17.28 -6.97
N VAL A 159 12.63 -17.54 -5.89
CA VAL A 159 12.30 -18.62 -4.94
C VAL A 159 10.94 -18.40 -4.30
N ALA A 160 10.66 -17.20 -3.79
CA ALA A 160 9.38 -16.90 -3.18
C ALA A 160 8.22 -17.17 -4.16
N ARG A 161 8.32 -16.68 -5.39
CA ARG A 161 7.31 -16.96 -6.43
C ARG A 161 7.23 -18.45 -6.81
N GLY A 162 8.35 -19.16 -6.81
CA GLY A 162 8.36 -20.61 -7.00
C GLY A 162 7.58 -21.36 -5.94
N ASN A 163 7.72 -20.95 -4.67
CA ASN A 163 6.95 -21.52 -3.56
C ASN A 163 5.45 -21.17 -3.66
N LEU A 164 5.11 -19.94 -4.08
CA LEU A 164 3.73 -19.53 -4.33
C LEU A 164 3.07 -20.36 -5.43
N ALA A 165 3.82 -20.79 -6.46
CA ALA A 165 3.26 -21.55 -7.58
C ALA A 165 2.62 -22.88 -7.14
N ALA A 166 3.08 -23.49 -6.04
CA ALA A 166 2.42 -24.66 -5.47
C ALA A 166 1.03 -24.30 -4.90
N ILE A 167 0.96 -23.24 -4.09
CA ILE A 167 -0.30 -22.71 -3.54
C ILE A 167 -1.26 -22.32 -4.67
N ALA A 168 -0.73 -21.72 -5.74
CA ALA A 168 -1.51 -21.34 -6.91
C ALA A 168 -2.16 -22.56 -7.58
N ARG A 169 -1.41 -23.64 -7.82
CA ARG A 169 -1.96 -24.90 -8.35
C ARG A 169 -3.01 -25.49 -7.42
N ASP A 170 -2.70 -25.61 -6.13
CA ASP A 170 -3.62 -26.19 -5.14
C ASP A 170 -4.92 -25.38 -5.01
N SER A 171 -4.85 -24.05 -5.20
CA SER A 171 -6.04 -23.19 -5.21
C SER A 171 -6.96 -23.46 -6.41
N LEU A 172 -6.39 -23.88 -7.54
CA LEU A 172 -7.11 -24.15 -8.79
C LEU A 172 -7.73 -25.56 -8.82
N ASP A 173 -7.20 -26.50 -8.04
CA ASP A 173 -7.78 -27.85 -7.87
C ASP A 173 -9.08 -27.86 -7.06
N ARG A 174 -9.42 -26.74 -6.41
CA ARG A 174 -10.70 -26.57 -5.70
C ARG A 174 -11.87 -26.55 -6.70
N GLN A 175 -13.09 -26.78 -6.21
CA GLN A 175 -14.27 -26.70 -7.08
C GLN A 175 -14.60 -25.24 -7.43
N TRP A 176 -14.31 -24.85 -8.67
CA TRP A 176 -14.79 -23.60 -9.26
C TRP A 176 -16.19 -23.84 -9.81
N ARG A 177 -17.15 -22.99 -9.43
CA ARG A 177 -18.53 -23.08 -9.94
C ARG A 177 -18.68 -22.11 -11.11
N ASP A 178 -19.12 -22.62 -12.25
CA ASP A 178 -19.40 -21.81 -13.44
C ASP A 178 -20.26 -20.60 -13.10
N GLY A 179 -19.86 -19.44 -13.62
CA GLY A 179 -20.63 -18.18 -13.52
C GLY A 179 -20.79 -17.60 -12.10
N SER A 180 -20.18 -18.17 -11.07
CA SER A 180 -20.32 -17.70 -9.68
C SER A 180 -19.07 -16.98 -9.19
N ALA A 181 -19.24 -15.85 -8.50
CA ALA A 181 -18.12 -15.21 -7.81
C ALA A 181 -17.60 -16.10 -6.66
N ILE A 182 -16.28 -16.11 -6.47
CA ILE A 182 -15.57 -16.83 -5.43
C ILE A 182 -14.85 -15.82 -4.54
N SER A 183 -15.10 -15.90 -3.24
CA SER A 183 -14.33 -15.16 -2.23
C SER A 183 -13.43 -16.13 -1.49
N MET A 184 -12.13 -15.84 -1.49
CA MET A 184 -11.12 -16.55 -0.73
C MET A 184 -10.66 -15.64 0.40
N PHE A 185 -10.85 -16.10 1.64
CA PHE A 185 -10.46 -15.38 2.84
C PHE A 185 -9.29 -16.09 3.49
N ASP A 186 -8.19 -15.38 3.65
CA ASP A 186 -6.96 -15.88 4.25
C ASP A 186 -6.99 -15.69 5.77
N ASP A 187 -6.89 -16.79 6.50
CA ASP A 187 -6.76 -16.82 7.96
C ASP A 187 -5.30 -16.84 8.44
N GLY A 188 -4.34 -16.90 7.51
CA GLY A 188 -2.90 -16.79 7.81
C GLY A 188 -2.00 -17.59 6.88
N ASP A 189 -2.51 -18.67 6.26
CA ASP A 189 -1.68 -19.64 5.54
C ASP A 189 -1.99 -19.71 4.04
N GLY A 190 -3.06 -19.04 3.58
CA GLY A 190 -3.58 -19.16 2.22
C GLY A 190 -2.85 -18.29 1.20
N TYR A 191 -2.25 -17.18 1.65
CA TYR A 191 -1.58 -16.18 0.81
C TYR A 191 -2.41 -15.74 -0.41
N PHE A 192 -3.74 -15.76 -0.30
CA PHE A 192 -4.63 -15.71 -1.47
C PHE A 192 -4.45 -14.42 -2.27
N THR A 193 -4.30 -13.27 -1.63
CA THR A 193 -4.05 -11.99 -2.32
C THR A 193 -2.78 -12.04 -3.17
N SER A 194 -1.78 -12.84 -2.77
CA SER A 194 -0.51 -13.00 -3.47
C SER A 194 -0.64 -13.85 -4.73
N LEU A 195 -1.75 -14.58 -4.93
CA LEU A 195 -1.99 -15.36 -6.16
C LEU A 195 -1.95 -14.49 -7.42
N LEU A 196 -2.24 -13.18 -7.31
CA LEU A 196 -2.06 -12.23 -8.42
C LEU A 196 -0.60 -12.08 -8.89
N LEU A 197 0.38 -12.48 -8.07
CA LEU A 197 1.81 -12.52 -8.44
C LEU A 197 2.19 -13.79 -9.20
N SER A 198 1.33 -14.82 -9.20
CA SER A 198 1.56 -16.09 -9.90
C SER A 198 1.20 -15.97 -11.38
N PRO A 199 2.17 -16.04 -12.30
CA PRO A 199 1.88 -15.94 -13.74
C PRO A 199 0.91 -17.04 -14.20
N GLY A 200 -0.06 -16.67 -15.01
CA GLY A 200 -1.07 -17.57 -15.60
C GLY A 200 -2.24 -17.90 -14.67
N TRP A 201 -2.11 -17.68 -13.36
CA TRP A 201 -3.12 -18.11 -12.38
C TRP A 201 -4.51 -17.51 -12.66
N LEU A 202 -4.58 -16.20 -12.94
CA LEU A 202 -5.86 -15.53 -13.19
C LEU A 202 -6.49 -15.94 -14.53
N ALA A 203 -5.67 -16.32 -15.52
CA ALA A 203 -6.16 -16.85 -16.79
C ALA A 203 -6.75 -18.25 -16.60
N GLU A 204 -6.05 -19.12 -15.88
CA GLU A 204 -6.54 -20.48 -15.58
C GLU A 204 -7.79 -20.43 -14.71
N ALA A 205 -7.86 -19.53 -13.73
CA ALA A 205 -9.10 -19.29 -12.96
C ALA A 205 -10.28 -18.96 -13.89
N GLY A 206 -10.05 -18.16 -14.94
CA GLY A 206 -11.04 -17.88 -15.97
C GLY A 206 -11.48 -19.11 -16.76
N GLU A 207 -10.54 -19.95 -17.20
CA GLU A 207 -10.84 -21.22 -17.87
C GLU A 207 -11.71 -22.13 -17.00
N ARG A 208 -11.40 -22.22 -15.70
CA ARG A 208 -12.17 -23.00 -14.70
C ARG A 208 -13.56 -22.43 -14.43
N MET A 209 -13.77 -21.13 -14.65
CA MET A 209 -15.05 -20.45 -14.48
C MET A 209 -15.85 -20.31 -15.78
N GLY A 210 -15.32 -20.82 -16.89
CA GLY A 210 -15.96 -20.80 -18.20
C GLY A 210 -15.83 -19.49 -18.99
N GLY A 211 -14.93 -18.58 -18.61
CA GLY A 211 -14.76 -17.31 -19.34
C GLY A 211 -13.82 -16.30 -18.67
N PRO A 212 -13.70 -15.08 -19.22
CA PRO A 212 -12.90 -14.01 -18.63
C PRO A 212 -13.34 -13.69 -17.19
N VAL A 213 -12.39 -13.44 -16.31
CA VAL A 213 -12.62 -13.12 -14.90
C VAL A 213 -11.93 -11.82 -14.51
N ILE A 214 -12.44 -11.19 -13.45
CA ILE A 214 -11.85 -10.04 -12.79
C ILE A 214 -11.63 -10.37 -11.31
N ALA A 215 -10.47 -9.99 -10.79
CA ALA A 215 -10.07 -10.21 -9.41
C ALA A 215 -9.93 -8.90 -8.63
N PHE A 216 -10.28 -8.92 -7.35
CA PHE A 216 -10.17 -7.78 -6.44
C PHE A 216 -9.51 -8.20 -5.13
N VAL A 217 -8.70 -7.30 -4.57
CA VAL A 217 -7.99 -7.51 -3.30
C VAL A 217 -8.14 -6.29 -2.39
N PRO A 218 -9.35 -6.05 -1.84
CA PRO A 218 -9.64 -4.80 -1.09
C PRO A 218 -8.76 -4.63 0.15
N ASP A 219 -8.33 -5.74 0.75
CA ASP A 219 -7.46 -5.79 1.92
C ASP A 219 -6.36 -6.86 1.73
N ASN A 220 -5.57 -7.09 2.77
CA ASN A 220 -4.44 -8.00 2.69
C ASN A 220 -4.79 -9.48 2.81
N ASN A 221 -6.06 -9.85 3.03
CA ASN A 221 -6.49 -11.23 3.26
C ASN A 221 -7.70 -11.69 2.43
N THR A 222 -8.32 -10.80 1.66
CA THR A 222 -9.47 -11.11 0.81
C THR A 222 -9.06 -11.09 -0.65
N LEU A 223 -9.30 -12.19 -1.35
CA LEU A 223 -9.27 -12.26 -2.81
C LEU A 223 -10.65 -12.63 -3.32
N LEU A 224 -11.28 -11.70 -4.03
CA LEU A 224 -12.53 -11.92 -4.74
C LEU A 224 -12.22 -12.16 -6.22
N VAL A 225 -12.75 -13.24 -6.80
CA VAL A 225 -12.70 -13.52 -8.23
C VAL A 225 -14.12 -13.66 -8.74
N ALA A 226 -14.48 -12.89 -9.77
CA ALA A 226 -15.80 -12.96 -10.38
C ALA A 226 -15.67 -13.11 -11.90
N PRO A 227 -16.66 -13.72 -12.58
CA PRO A 227 -16.79 -13.56 -14.03
C PRO A 227 -16.78 -12.07 -14.38
N LEU A 228 -16.07 -11.70 -15.44
CA LEU A 228 -16.10 -10.33 -15.95
C LEU A 228 -17.43 -10.16 -16.70
N PRO A 229 -18.39 -9.36 -16.20
CA PRO A 229 -19.68 -9.22 -16.88
C PRO A 229 -19.53 -8.37 -18.15
N GLU A 230 -20.58 -8.31 -18.99
CA GLU A 230 -20.62 -7.38 -20.12
C GLU A 230 -21.07 -5.97 -19.69
N ASP A 231 -21.89 -5.88 -18.64
CA ASP A 231 -22.41 -4.67 -18.02
C ASP A 231 -22.53 -4.80 -16.48
N GLY A 232 -22.95 -3.75 -15.78
CA GLY A 232 -23.29 -3.84 -14.36
C GLY A 232 -22.12 -3.95 -13.37
N ILE A 233 -20.87 -3.79 -13.82
CA ILE A 233 -19.68 -3.95 -12.97
C ILE A 233 -19.60 -2.91 -11.84
N GLU A 234 -20.30 -1.79 -11.96
CA GLU A 234 -20.31 -0.69 -11.00
C GLU A 234 -20.74 -1.14 -9.59
N HIS A 235 -21.67 -2.11 -9.50
CA HIS A 235 -22.11 -2.63 -8.21
C HIS A 235 -21.00 -3.41 -7.50
N VAL A 236 -20.22 -4.19 -8.27
CA VAL A 236 -19.05 -4.93 -7.75
C VAL A 236 -17.99 -3.94 -7.26
N TYR A 237 -17.68 -2.92 -8.05
CA TYR A 237 -16.73 -1.87 -7.66
C TYR A 237 -17.20 -1.11 -6.41
N ALA A 238 -18.49 -0.81 -6.27
CA ALA A 238 -19.02 -0.13 -5.09
C ALA A 238 -18.83 -0.97 -3.80
N ILE A 239 -19.07 -2.28 -3.87
CA ILE A 239 -18.85 -3.20 -2.74
C ILE A 239 -17.37 -3.27 -2.38
N VAL A 240 -16.50 -3.41 -3.39
CA VAL A 240 -15.05 -3.49 -3.21
C VAL A 240 -14.47 -2.19 -2.64
N GLU A 241 -14.91 -1.03 -3.14
CA GLU A 241 -14.49 0.28 -2.65
C GLU A 241 -14.90 0.48 -1.19
N HIS A 242 -16.12 0.07 -0.81
CA HIS A 242 -16.55 0.09 0.58
C HIS A 242 -15.69 -0.81 1.48
N SER A 243 -15.44 -2.06 1.06
CA SER A 243 -14.58 -2.99 1.79
C SER A 243 -13.15 -2.45 1.94
N PHE A 244 -12.61 -1.82 0.90
CA PHE A 244 -11.29 -1.18 0.92
C PHE A 244 -11.25 -0.02 1.93
N GLY A 245 -12.29 0.82 1.96
CA GLY A 245 -12.36 1.97 2.87
C GLY A 245 -12.45 1.59 4.36
N GLU A 246 -13.14 0.49 4.68
CA GLU A 246 -13.28 0.00 6.05
C GLU A 246 -12.08 -0.85 6.51
N ALA A 247 -11.25 -1.34 5.58
CA ALA A 247 -10.15 -2.23 5.90
C ALA A 247 -9.04 -1.54 6.71
N VAL A 248 -8.73 -2.09 7.90
CA VAL A 248 -7.59 -1.64 8.70
C VAL A 248 -6.26 -1.84 7.97
N ARG A 249 -6.20 -2.90 7.16
CA ARG A 249 -5.06 -3.26 6.30
C ARG A 249 -5.53 -3.38 4.86
N TYR A 250 -5.97 -2.26 4.31
CA TYR A 250 -6.35 -2.17 2.91
C TYR A 250 -5.20 -2.60 1.97
N LEU A 251 -5.56 -2.99 0.75
CA LEU A 251 -4.59 -3.30 -0.30
C LEU A 251 -4.94 -2.58 -1.61
N SER A 252 -6.04 -2.94 -2.28
CA SER A 252 -6.42 -2.31 -3.56
C SER A 252 -7.91 -2.44 -3.89
N PRO A 253 -8.59 -1.34 -4.26
CA PRO A 253 -9.96 -1.40 -4.78
C PRO A 253 -10.00 -1.68 -6.29
N VAL A 254 -8.84 -1.76 -6.96
CA VAL A 254 -8.72 -1.93 -8.41
C VAL A 254 -9.05 -3.37 -8.79
N GLY A 255 -9.77 -3.54 -9.90
CA GLY A 255 -9.97 -4.85 -10.51
C GLY A 255 -8.77 -5.24 -11.36
N TYR A 256 -8.38 -6.51 -11.31
CA TYR A 256 -7.26 -7.08 -12.05
C TYR A 256 -7.75 -8.15 -13.02
N VAL A 257 -7.16 -8.19 -14.21
CA VAL A 257 -7.44 -9.19 -15.24
C VAL A 257 -6.15 -9.86 -15.71
N ALA A 258 -6.26 -11.00 -16.37
CA ALA A 258 -5.13 -11.65 -17.01
C ALA A 258 -4.58 -10.76 -18.14
N GLY A 259 -3.29 -10.43 -18.05
CA GLY A 259 -2.58 -9.61 -19.02
C GLY A 259 -1.49 -10.39 -19.78
N PRO A 260 -0.66 -9.67 -20.54
CA PRO A 260 0.46 -10.25 -21.28
C PRO A 260 1.37 -11.11 -20.39
N GLN A 261 1.87 -12.21 -20.96
CA GLN A 261 2.73 -13.19 -20.25
C GLN A 261 2.09 -13.76 -18.96
N GLY A 262 0.76 -13.78 -18.88
CA GLY A 262 0.00 -14.32 -17.76
C GLY A 262 0.05 -13.46 -16.49
N ARG A 263 0.57 -12.24 -16.55
CA ARG A 263 0.63 -11.35 -15.37
C ARG A 263 -0.75 -10.78 -15.06
N ALA A 264 -1.10 -10.64 -13.79
CA ALA A 264 -2.24 -9.81 -13.41
C ALA A 264 -1.94 -8.35 -13.73
N VAL A 265 -2.87 -7.67 -14.41
CA VAL A 265 -2.76 -6.24 -14.73
C VAL A 265 -4.05 -5.52 -14.33
N PRO A 266 -3.99 -4.23 -13.97
CA PRO A 266 -5.20 -3.44 -13.75
C PRO A 266 -6.15 -3.51 -14.93
N TYR A 267 -7.42 -3.76 -14.65
CA TYR A 267 -8.48 -3.70 -15.65
C TYR A 267 -8.72 -2.23 -16.03
N ALA A 268 -8.26 -1.85 -17.21
CA ALA A 268 -8.32 -0.48 -17.72
C ALA A 268 -9.05 -0.44 -19.08
N PRO A 269 -10.38 -0.69 -19.11
CA PRO A 269 -11.14 -0.64 -20.34
C PRO A 269 -11.07 0.76 -20.97
N PRO A 270 -11.09 0.89 -22.31
CA PRO A 270 -10.92 2.16 -23.00
C PRO A 270 -12.09 3.12 -22.77
N PRO A 271 -11.91 4.44 -23.01
CA PRO A 271 -13.02 5.39 -23.02
C PRO A 271 -14.16 4.92 -23.94
N GLY A 272 -15.41 5.09 -23.47
CA GLY A 272 -16.61 4.62 -24.17
C GLY A 272 -17.07 3.21 -23.77
N HIS A 273 -16.23 2.42 -23.10
CA HIS A 273 -16.65 1.12 -22.54
C HIS A 273 -17.54 1.33 -21.29
N PRO A 274 -18.62 0.55 -21.06
CA PRO A 274 -19.50 0.71 -19.89
C PRO A 274 -18.75 0.70 -18.55
N HIS A 275 -17.73 -0.14 -18.44
CA HIS A 275 -16.92 -0.30 -17.23
C HIS A 275 -15.87 0.81 -17.00
N HIS A 276 -15.67 1.72 -17.97
CA HIS A 276 -14.57 2.69 -17.95
C HIS A 276 -14.62 3.59 -16.71
N ALA A 277 -15.78 4.16 -16.40
CA ALA A 277 -15.93 5.09 -15.28
C ALA A 277 -15.63 4.42 -13.93
N ALA A 278 -16.20 3.22 -13.69
CA ALA A 278 -15.99 2.48 -12.44
C ALA A 278 -14.52 2.06 -12.24
N ALA A 279 -13.90 1.51 -13.28
CA ALA A 279 -12.48 1.11 -13.22
C ALA A 279 -11.55 2.31 -13.00
N ARG A 280 -11.81 3.44 -13.68
CA ARG A 280 -11.08 4.71 -13.49
C ARG A 280 -11.23 5.25 -12.08
N ARG A 281 -12.44 5.22 -11.52
CA ARG A 281 -12.71 5.64 -10.14
C ARG A 281 -11.88 4.83 -9.15
N ALA A 282 -11.88 3.51 -9.24
CA ALA A 282 -11.10 2.65 -8.34
C ALA A 282 -9.60 2.96 -8.41
N GLY A 283 -9.06 3.20 -9.61
CA GLY A 283 -7.68 3.64 -9.79
C GLY A 283 -7.38 4.98 -9.10
N ALA A 284 -8.29 5.95 -9.22
CA ALA A 284 -8.16 7.26 -8.57
C ALA A 284 -8.25 7.15 -7.03
N VAL A 285 -9.15 6.32 -6.48
CA VAL A 285 -9.28 6.08 -5.04
C VAL A 285 -7.99 5.48 -4.46
N LEU A 286 -7.40 4.50 -5.15
CA LEU A 286 -6.11 3.92 -4.74
C LEU A 286 -4.99 4.96 -4.75
N ALA A 287 -4.89 5.74 -5.84
CA ALA A 287 -3.90 6.80 -5.96
C ALA A 287 -4.03 7.85 -4.85
N LEU A 288 -5.25 8.35 -4.60
CA LEU A 288 -5.54 9.31 -3.55
C LEU A 288 -5.12 8.81 -2.17
N THR A 289 -5.44 7.55 -1.85
CA THR A 289 -5.06 6.91 -0.58
C THR A 289 -3.54 6.90 -0.40
N GLU A 290 -2.81 6.41 -1.40
CA GLU A 290 -1.36 6.27 -1.29
C GLU A 290 -0.62 7.62 -1.31
N TYR A 291 -1.05 8.58 -2.14
CA TYR A 291 -0.47 9.93 -2.11
C TYR A 291 -0.79 10.65 -0.80
N SER A 292 -1.97 10.45 -0.21
CA SER A 292 -2.32 11.06 1.09
C SER A 292 -1.41 10.54 2.20
N ASN A 293 -1.20 9.23 2.28
CA ASN A 293 -0.28 8.63 3.26
C ASN A 293 1.15 9.15 3.09
N GLN A 294 1.61 9.22 1.84
CA GLN A 294 2.93 9.75 1.55
C GLN A 294 3.03 11.25 1.89
N THR A 295 2.00 12.05 1.61
CA THR A 295 1.96 13.48 1.94
C THR A 295 2.04 13.70 3.44
N GLU A 296 1.25 12.97 4.23
CA GLU A 296 1.25 13.10 5.70
C GLU A 296 2.63 12.78 6.27
N TRP A 297 3.25 11.69 5.81
CA TRP A 297 4.58 11.29 6.26
C TRP A 297 5.65 12.30 5.83
N LEU A 298 5.71 12.66 4.54
CA LEU A 298 6.71 13.61 4.02
C LEU A 298 6.59 14.98 4.69
N SER A 299 5.37 15.51 4.86
CA SER A 299 5.15 16.80 5.53
C SER A 299 5.70 16.79 6.96
N THR A 300 5.48 15.68 7.67
CA THR A 300 6.02 15.50 9.02
C THR A 300 7.55 15.45 9.04
N GLN A 301 8.17 14.69 8.13
CA GLN A 301 9.63 14.58 8.08
C GLN A 301 10.30 15.88 7.64
N TYR A 302 9.74 16.55 6.63
CA TYR A 302 10.30 17.79 6.09
C TYR A 302 10.20 18.92 7.12
N ALA A 303 9.07 19.03 7.84
CA ALA A 303 8.94 19.98 8.94
C ALA A 303 9.98 19.72 10.05
N LYS A 304 10.21 18.45 10.43
CA LYS A 304 11.25 18.09 11.42
C LYS A 304 12.66 18.42 10.94
N ALA A 305 12.92 18.27 9.64
CA ALA A 305 14.20 18.56 9.03
C ALA A 305 14.41 20.06 8.68
N GLY A 306 13.39 20.91 8.87
CA GLY A 306 13.44 22.32 8.49
C GLY A 306 13.52 22.53 6.97
N VAL A 307 13.03 21.58 6.17
CA VAL A 307 13.03 21.67 4.71
C VAL A 307 11.80 22.44 4.27
N ASP A 308 12.02 23.61 3.67
CA ASP A 308 10.97 24.46 3.10
C ASP A 308 10.57 23.97 1.71
N THR A 309 9.69 22.97 1.68
CA THR A 309 9.12 22.42 0.43
C THR A 309 7.68 22.03 0.69
N HIS A 310 6.76 22.55 -0.11
CA HIS A 310 5.35 22.19 -0.05
C HIS A 310 5.13 20.78 -0.57
N ILE A 311 4.48 19.92 0.23
CA ILE A 311 4.14 18.57 -0.21
C ILE A 311 2.74 18.57 -0.83
N GLY A 312 2.67 18.51 -2.16
CA GLY A 312 1.41 18.62 -2.89
C GLY A 312 0.45 17.46 -2.60
N HIS A 313 -0.83 17.77 -2.48
CA HIS A 313 -1.90 16.76 -2.40
C HIS A 313 -2.36 16.36 -3.81
N LEU A 314 -2.73 15.09 -3.98
CA LEU A 314 -3.48 14.66 -5.15
C LEU A 314 -4.96 14.94 -4.90
N ILE A 315 -5.64 15.50 -5.88
CA ILE A 315 -7.08 15.75 -5.84
C ILE A 315 -7.72 14.92 -6.95
N ALA A 316 -8.92 14.38 -6.75
CA ALA A 316 -9.74 13.83 -7.83
C ALA A 316 -11.03 14.63 -7.95
N VAL A 317 -11.42 14.92 -9.19
CA VAL A 317 -12.69 15.56 -9.51
C VAL A 317 -13.55 14.60 -10.30
N GLU A 318 -14.81 14.49 -9.91
CA GLU A 318 -15.83 13.85 -10.74
C GLU A 318 -16.27 14.84 -11.81
N GLN A 319 -16.31 14.39 -13.05
CA GLN A 319 -16.69 15.24 -14.17
C GLN A 319 -18.19 15.55 -14.14
N PRO A 320 -18.62 16.81 -14.37
CA PRO A 320 -20.03 17.15 -14.49
C PRO A 320 -20.71 16.24 -15.53
N GLY A 321 -21.81 15.58 -15.13
CA GLY A 321 -22.51 14.62 -15.98
C GLY A 321 -22.10 13.15 -15.81
N GLY A 322 -21.26 12.83 -14.81
CA GLY A 322 -20.94 11.45 -14.43
C GLY A 322 -19.80 10.82 -15.24
N GLY A 323 -18.90 11.66 -15.80
CA GLY A 323 -17.69 11.18 -16.48
C GLY A 323 -16.67 10.54 -15.53
N PRO A 324 -15.64 9.85 -16.06
CA PRO A 324 -14.63 9.19 -15.24
C PRO A 324 -13.90 10.19 -14.34
N ALA A 325 -13.53 9.75 -13.13
CA ALA A 325 -12.74 10.56 -12.21
C ALA A 325 -11.41 10.99 -12.85
N GLU A 326 -11.09 12.27 -12.70
CA GLU A 326 -9.85 12.86 -13.20
C GLU A 326 -9.03 13.37 -12.02
N THR A 327 -7.74 13.02 -12.00
CA THR A 327 -6.82 13.43 -10.95
C THR A 327 -6.07 14.70 -11.33
N ILE A 328 -5.82 15.54 -10.33
CA ILE A 328 -5.21 16.87 -10.46
C ILE A 328 -4.08 17.00 -9.46
N ALA A 329 -2.93 17.44 -9.95
CA ALA A 329 -1.85 17.99 -9.13
C ALA A 329 -1.84 19.51 -9.26
N THR A 330 -1.59 20.22 -8.17
CA THR A 330 -1.47 21.68 -8.19
C THR A 330 0.00 22.07 -8.17
N TRP A 331 0.45 22.83 -9.18
CA TRP A 331 1.74 23.52 -9.16
C TRP A 331 1.49 24.93 -8.61
N PRO A 332 1.93 25.24 -7.37
CA PRO A 332 1.79 26.56 -6.78
C PRO A 332 2.88 27.53 -7.23
N ALA A 333 2.52 28.78 -7.53
CA ALA A 333 3.48 29.81 -7.90
C ALA A 333 4.33 30.28 -6.72
N GLY A 334 5.64 30.37 -6.94
CA GLY A 334 6.58 31.01 -6.02
C GLY A 334 7.00 30.18 -4.81
N VAL A 335 6.67 28.89 -4.75
CA VAL A 335 7.11 27.98 -3.68
C VAL A 335 7.72 26.71 -4.27
N SER A 336 8.76 26.17 -3.61
CA SER A 336 9.25 24.82 -3.94
C SER A 336 8.20 23.79 -3.53
N ALA A 337 7.92 22.81 -4.38
CA ALA A 337 6.91 21.79 -4.15
C ALA A 337 7.30 20.41 -4.65
N LEU A 338 6.75 19.37 -4.02
CA LEU A 338 6.76 17.99 -4.50
C LEU A 338 5.38 17.61 -5.02
N LEU A 339 5.23 17.58 -6.35
CA LEU A 339 3.96 17.33 -7.03
C LEU A 339 3.69 15.82 -7.13
N PRO A 340 2.48 15.34 -6.81
CA PRO A 340 2.07 13.96 -7.11
C PRO A 340 1.85 13.78 -8.62
N ARG A 341 2.07 12.59 -9.19
CA ARG A 341 1.61 12.29 -10.57
C ARG A 341 0.09 12.32 -10.63
N ALA A 342 -0.44 12.99 -11.65
CA ALA A 342 -1.87 13.10 -11.90
C ALA A 342 -2.19 13.01 -13.41
N ASP A 343 -3.47 13.01 -13.77
CA ASP A 343 -3.91 13.11 -15.17
C ASP A 343 -3.63 14.52 -15.75
N SER A 344 -3.63 15.52 -14.87
CA SER A 344 -3.48 16.94 -15.23
C SER A 344 -2.75 17.73 -14.15
N ILE A 345 -2.18 18.88 -14.56
CA ILE A 345 -1.56 19.85 -13.66
C ILE A 345 -2.34 21.15 -13.72
N ALA A 346 -2.75 21.65 -12.56
CA ALA A 346 -3.32 22.97 -12.36
C ALA A 346 -2.23 23.94 -11.91
N PHE A 347 -2.04 25.02 -12.65
CA PHE A 347 -1.13 26.11 -12.29
C PHE A 347 -1.91 27.13 -11.46
N ALA A 348 -1.53 27.31 -10.19
CA ALA A 348 -2.25 28.16 -9.26
C ALA A 348 -1.37 29.25 -8.62
N HIS A 349 -1.95 30.44 -8.45
CA HIS A 349 -1.36 31.50 -7.64
C HIS A 349 -1.93 31.43 -6.21
N PRO A 350 -1.10 31.60 -5.16
CA PRO A 350 -1.54 31.48 -3.76
C PRO A 350 -2.78 32.31 -3.42
N ASP A 351 -2.85 33.54 -3.94
CA ASP A 351 -3.94 34.49 -3.66
C ASP A 351 -4.99 34.59 -4.78
N GLY A 352 -4.72 33.96 -5.93
CA GLY A 352 -5.54 34.09 -7.15
C GLY A 352 -6.32 32.83 -7.54
N GLY A 353 -6.02 31.69 -6.90
CA GLY A 353 -6.57 30.40 -7.28
C GLY A 353 -5.91 29.81 -8.54
N VAL A 354 -6.60 28.88 -9.21
CA VAL A 354 -6.13 28.22 -10.43
C VAL A 354 -6.21 29.20 -11.61
N ASP A 355 -5.08 29.45 -12.28
CA ASP A 355 -5.00 30.25 -13.51
C ASP A 355 -5.43 29.42 -14.72
N PHE A 356 -4.81 28.25 -14.91
CA PHE A 356 -5.17 27.32 -15.97
C PHE A 356 -4.74 25.88 -15.62
N ARG A 357 -5.21 24.93 -16.43
CA ARG A 357 -4.94 23.51 -16.28
C ARG A 357 -4.53 22.90 -17.62
N VAL A 358 -3.63 21.93 -17.61
CA VAL A 358 -3.21 21.17 -18.80
C VAL A 358 -3.10 19.68 -18.46
N PRO A 359 -3.23 18.78 -19.45
CA PRO A 359 -2.88 17.37 -19.27
C PRO A 359 -1.42 17.22 -18.81
N TRP A 360 -1.17 16.25 -17.92
CA TRP A 360 0.15 16.08 -17.31
C TRP A 360 1.26 15.92 -18.36
N HIS A 361 1.04 15.07 -19.37
CA HIS A 361 2.05 14.78 -20.40
C HIS A 361 2.48 16.03 -21.17
N ILE A 362 1.59 17.01 -21.36
CA ILE A 362 1.91 18.29 -22.01
C ILE A 362 2.81 19.13 -21.10
N ALA A 363 2.48 19.24 -19.80
CA ALA A 363 3.33 19.94 -18.85
C ALA A 363 4.72 19.30 -18.75
N GLU A 364 4.78 17.97 -18.63
CA GLU A 364 6.02 17.19 -18.55
C GLU A 364 6.94 17.45 -19.74
N GLU A 365 6.40 17.39 -20.97
CA GLU A 365 7.16 17.66 -22.21
C GLU A 365 7.77 19.07 -22.25
N HIS A 366 7.04 20.08 -21.77
CA HIS A 366 7.45 21.49 -21.90
C HIS A 366 8.30 22.01 -20.74
N THR A 367 8.19 21.38 -19.56
CA THR A 367 8.87 21.82 -18.34
C THR A 367 10.03 20.91 -17.93
N GLY A 368 10.14 19.73 -18.53
CA GLY A 368 11.20 18.76 -18.21
C GLY A 368 11.05 18.15 -16.83
N LEU A 369 9.82 18.02 -16.31
CA LEU A 369 9.55 17.38 -15.02
C LEU A 369 10.21 16.01 -14.96
N VAL A 370 11.06 15.82 -13.94
CA VAL A 370 11.71 14.54 -13.65
C VAL A 370 11.24 14.02 -12.29
N PRO A 371 11.01 12.71 -12.16
CA PRO A 371 10.67 12.11 -10.88
C PRO A 371 11.79 12.33 -9.85
N GLU A 372 11.42 12.75 -8.65
CA GLU A 372 12.28 12.79 -7.47
C GLU A 372 12.70 11.35 -7.12
N PRO A 373 14.02 11.08 -7.06
CA PRO A 373 14.53 9.75 -6.74
C PRO A 373 14.00 9.21 -5.41
N LEU A 374 13.91 7.87 -5.33
CA LEU A 374 13.62 7.13 -4.10
C LEU A 374 12.22 7.36 -3.48
N LEU A 375 11.37 8.20 -4.09
CA LEU A 375 9.98 8.38 -3.65
C LEU A 375 9.03 7.42 -4.36
N ALA A 376 8.22 6.73 -3.55
CA ALA A 376 7.14 5.87 -4.03
C ALA A 376 5.87 6.12 -3.19
N PRO A 377 4.72 6.53 -3.79
CA PRO A 377 4.53 6.88 -5.21
C PRO A 377 5.49 7.98 -5.71
N LEU A 378 5.68 8.04 -7.03
CA LEU A 378 6.56 9.04 -7.65
C LEU A 378 6.06 10.46 -7.37
N ARG A 379 6.98 11.36 -7.04
CA ARG A 379 6.72 12.80 -6.98
C ARG A 379 7.70 13.54 -7.87
N TYR A 380 7.36 14.77 -8.22
CA TYR A 380 8.18 15.61 -9.09
C TYR A 380 8.50 16.89 -8.35
N ARG A 381 9.79 17.15 -8.13
CA ARG A 381 10.24 18.39 -7.49
C ARG A 381 10.15 19.53 -8.47
N VAL A 382 9.60 20.64 -8.01
CA VAL A 382 9.57 21.92 -8.71
C VAL A 382 10.05 22.99 -7.75
N ASP A 383 11.13 23.70 -8.09
CA ASP A 383 11.72 24.71 -7.20
C ASP A 383 11.28 26.14 -7.54
N GLY A 384 10.50 26.31 -8.60
CA GLY A 384 10.04 27.61 -9.05
C GLY A 384 8.90 27.53 -10.04
N TRP A 385 8.50 28.71 -10.51
CA TRP A 385 7.48 28.85 -11.55
C TRP A 385 8.10 28.68 -12.93
N PRO A 386 7.44 28.00 -13.89
CA PRO A 386 7.97 27.90 -15.25
C PRO A 386 8.13 29.28 -15.90
N ASP A 387 9.08 29.38 -16.83
CA ASP A 387 9.32 30.63 -17.55
C ASP A 387 8.06 31.15 -18.26
N PRO A 388 7.85 32.47 -18.34
CA PRO A 388 6.67 33.05 -18.99
C PRO A 388 6.42 32.56 -20.42
N ALA A 389 7.48 32.27 -21.17
CA ALA A 389 7.37 31.71 -22.52
C ALA A 389 6.79 30.29 -22.52
N VAL A 390 7.24 29.45 -21.58
CA VAL A 390 6.73 28.08 -21.39
C VAL A 390 5.28 28.13 -20.93
N LEU A 391 4.94 28.98 -19.96
CA LEU A 391 3.55 29.19 -19.53
C LEU A 391 2.66 29.69 -20.68
N GLY A 392 3.18 30.55 -21.55
CA GLY A 392 2.48 31.03 -22.74
C GLY A 392 2.12 29.88 -23.70
N GLU A 393 3.02 28.92 -23.91
CA GLU A 393 2.74 27.72 -24.71
C GLU A 393 1.76 26.78 -24.00
N LEU A 394 1.92 26.55 -22.71
CA LEU A 394 1.01 25.70 -21.94
C LEU A 394 -0.42 26.25 -21.93
N ARG A 395 -0.61 27.57 -21.79
CA ARG A 395 -1.95 28.20 -21.85
C ARG A 395 -2.64 27.99 -23.20
N ARG A 396 -1.89 27.91 -24.31
CA ARG A 396 -2.45 27.58 -25.63
C ARG A 396 -2.96 26.14 -25.72
N ARG A 397 -2.54 25.27 -24.81
CA ARG A 397 -2.89 23.84 -24.72
C ARG A 397 -3.73 23.51 -23.49
N ARG A 398 -4.40 24.51 -22.92
CA ARG A 398 -5.24 24.32 -21.73
C ARG A 398 -6.28 23.22 -21.96
N ALA A 399 -6.52 22.42 -20.93
CA ALA A 399 -7.69 21.57 -20.88
C ALA A 399 -8.95 22.45 -20.76
N ASP A 400 -10.04 22.03 -21.41
CA ASP A 400 -11.35 22.69 -21.31
C ASP A 400 -12.00 22.52 -19.94
#